data_AF-A0ABD5Y799-F1
#
_entry.id   AF-A0ABD5Y799-F1
#
_cell.length_a   1.000
_cell.length_b   1.000
_cell.length_c   1.000
_cell.angle_alpha   90.00
_cell.angle_beta   90.00
_cell.angle_gamma   90.00
#
_symmetry.space_group_name_H-M   'P 1'
#
loop_
_entity.id
_entity.type
_entity.pdbx_description
1 polymer ?
#
loop_
_entity_poly.entity_id
_entity_poly.type
_entity_poly.pdbx_seq_one_letter_code
_entity_poly.pdbx_strand_id
1 'polypeptide(L)'
;MLPEIDDFRQPMNQHPLLAVPTEKEVYLVTMLGFITYYGLEQLANRSAEQEGDDKPSPGIFRVHVGAYAAYNAIVGYLLFHQETPGVGSLLLFAFALGLHFILNDMTLEDQHEEDYHRTGRWVLAVAVLVGAGIGSVTELHQTTLGLLFAFLAGGIMLSVVREELPAERQGKFWWFTGGVALYTAVLLVT
;
A
#
# COMPACT_ATOMS: atom_id res chain seq x y z
N MET A 1 -30.76 -15.81 12.71
CA MET A 1 -29.54 -15.34 13.41
C MET A 1 -29.83 -15.49 14.88
N LEU A 2 -29.06 -16.32 15.58
CA LEU A 2 -29.34 -16.76 16.95
C LEU A 2 -29.07 -15.61 17.95
N PRO A 3 -30.00 -15.29 18.86
CA PRO A 3 -29.88 -14.17 19.81
C PRO A 3 -28.70 -14.33 20.80
N GLU A 4 -28.13 -15.53 20.93
CA GLU A 4 -26.97 -15.79 21.77
C GLU A 4 -25.64 -15.18 21.25
N ILE A 5 -25.59 -14.71 20.00
CA ILE A 5 -24.36 -14.10 19.42
C ILE A 5 -24.29 -12.59 19.69
N ASP A 6 -25.43 -11.91 19.89
CA ASP A 6 -25.46 -10.46 20.10
C ASP A 6 -24.95 -10.05 21.50
N ASP A 7 -25.11 -10.92 22.51
CA ASP A 7 -24.63 -10.69 23.88
C ASP A 7 -23.09 -10.74 23.98
N PHE A 8 -22.42 -11.44 23.06
CA PHE A 8 -20.95 -11.47 22.99
C PHE A 8 -20.33 -10.25 22.31
N ARG A 9 -21.13 -9.44 21.58
CA ARG A 9 -20.63 -8.19 20.96
C ARG A 9 -20.65 -6.99 21.90
N GLN A 10 -21.40 -7.04 23.01
CA GLN A 10 -21.60 -5.88 23.87
C GLN A 10 -20.44 -5.47 24.79
N PRO A 11 -19.46 -6.31 25.19
CA PRO A 11 -18.38 -5.82 26.05
C PRO A 11 -17.27 -5.06 25.31
N MET A 12 -17.17 -5.16 23.98
CA MET A 12 -16.02 -4.59 23.24
C MET A 12 -16.12 -3.07 22.98
N ASN A 13 -17.28 -2.46 23.24
CA ASN A 13 -17.52 -1.02 23.01
C ASN A 13 -17.32 -0.16 24.28
N GLN A 14 -16.77 -0.70 25.37
CA GLN A 14 -16.69 -0.01 26.66
C GLN A 14 -15.44 0.87 26.88
N HIS A 15 -14.62 1.10 25.85
CA HIS A 15 -13.53 2.08 25.90
C HIS A 15 -13.74 3.25 24.91
N PRO A 16 -14.66 4.20 25.20
CA PRO A 16 -14.90 5.39 24.37
C PRO A 16 -13.72 6.39 24.29
N LEU A 17 -12.57 6.07 24.90
CA LEU A 17 -11.34 6.87 24.83
C LEU A 17 -10.36 6.39 23.73
N LEU A 18 -10.63 5.24 23.10
CA LEU A 18 -9.88 4.71 21.95
C LEU A 18 -10.88 4.42 20.84
N ALA A 19 -11.20 5.42 20.02
CA ALA A 19 -12.09 5.20 18.88
C ALA A 19 -11.38 4.27 17.89
N VAL A 20 -11.82 3.02 17.79
CA VAL A 20 -11.39 2.09 16.74
C VAL A 20 -12.29 2.35 15.52
N PRO A 21 -11.76 2.39 14.28
CA PRO A 21 -12.59 2.66 13.13
C PRO A 21 -13.60 1.53 12.95
N THR A 22 -14.83 1.90 12.60
CA THR A 22 -15.90 0.93 12.39
C THR A 22 -15.64 0.09 11.13
N GLU A 23 -16.18 -1.13 11.06
CA GLU A 23 -16.05 -2.01 9.89
C GLU A 23 -16.46 -1.31 8.58
N LYS A 24 -17.48 -0.45 8.64
CA LYS A 24 -17.96 0.34 7.50
C LYS A 24 -16.95 1.39 7.06
N GLU A 25 -16.33 2.10 8.00
CA GLU A 25 -15.28 3.09 7.70
C GLU A 25 -14.06 2.42 7.10
N VAL A 26 -13.62 1.29 7.66
CA VAL A 26 -12.53 0.48 7.11
C VAL A 26 -12.86 0.07 5.68
N TYR A 27 -14.03 -0.52 5.44
CA TYR A 27 -14.44 -0.92 4.09
C TYR A 27 -14.45 0.24 3.09
N LEU A 28 -15.06 1.37 3.45
CA LEU A 28 -15.16 2.54 2.59
C LEU A 28 -13.78 3.11 2.25
N VAL A 29 -12.89 3.18 3.24
CA VAL A 29 -11.53 3.70 3.05
C VAL A 29 -10.65 2.72 2.27
N THR A 30 -10.81 1.41 2.45
CA THR A 30 -10.19 0.39 1.60
C THR A 30 -10.63 0.55 0.15
N MET A 31 -11.93 0.71 -0.11
CA MET A 31 -12.43 0.95 -1.47
C MET A 31 -11.95 2.28 -2.05
N LEU A 32 -11.85 3.33 -1.22
CA LEU A 32 -11.28 4.60 -1.65
C LEU A 32 -9.81 4.43 -2.08
N GLY A 33 -9.01 3.68 -1.31
CA GLY A 33 -7.63 3.34 -1.67
C GLY A 33 -7.54 2.57 -2.98
N PHE A 34 -8.38 1.56 -3.15
CA PHE A 34 -8.49 0.76 -4.37
C PHE A 34 -8.81 1.65 -5.59
N ILE A 35 -9.86 2.47 -5.52
CA ILE A 35 -10.29 3.35 -6.62
C ILE A 35 -9.23 4.41 -6.93
N THR A 36 -8.59 4.97 -5.89
CA THR A 36 -7.53 5.97 -6.07
C THR A 36 -6.36 5.37 -6.82
N TYR A 37 -5.89 4.19 -6.41
CA TYR A 37 -4.79 3.49 -7.08
C TYR A 37 -5.17 3.14 -8.53
N TYR A 38 -6.40 2.66 -8.75
CA TYR A 38 -6.92 2.39 -10.11
C TYR A 38 -6.91 3.61 -11.00
N GLY A 39 -7.40 4.74 -10.49
CA GLY A 39 -7.44 6.00 -11.22
C GLY A 39 -6.04 6.48 -11.61
N LEU A 40 -5.08 6.42 -10.68
CA LEU A 40 -3.69 6.81 -10.95
C LEU A 40 -3.05 5.95 -12.04
N GLU A 41 -3.32 4.65 -12.01
CA GLU A 41 -2.77 3.71 -12.99
C GLU A 41 -3.45 3.83 -14.36
N GLN A 42 -4.76 4.04 -14.39
CA GLN A 42 -5.50 4.26 -15.64
C GLN A 42 -5.07 5.56 -16.33
N LEU A 43 -4.76 6.60 -15.55
CA LEU A 43 -4.22 7.86 -16.06
C LEU A 43 -2.80 7.66 -16.61
N ALA A 44 -1.96 6.90 -15.91
CA ALA A 44 -0.61 6.58 -16.38
C ALA A 44 -0.63 5.81 -17.71
N ASN A 45 -1.43 4.75 -17.80
CA ASN A 45 -1.56 3.97 -19.03
C ASN A 45 -2.08 4.80 -20.22
N ARG A 46 -3.06 5.69 -19.98
CA ARG A 46 -3.61 6.55 -21.05
C ARG A 46 -2.62 7.61 -21.54
N SER A 47 -1.78 8.12 -20.64
CA SER A 47 -0.66 8.97 -21.04
C SER A 47 0.29 8.19 -21.95
N ALA A 48 0.73 7.01 -21.52
CA ALA A 48 1.64 6.17 -22.31
C ALA A 48 1.08 5.79 -23.71
N GLU A 49 -0.22 5.51 -23.83
CA GLU A 49 -0.86 5.16 -25.11
C GLU A 49 -1.07 6.35 -26.07
N GLN A 50 -1.24 7.57 -25.54
CA GLN A 50 -1.43 8.79 -26.35
C GLN A 50 -0.12 9.40 -26.84
N GLU A 51 1.01 9.01 -26.26
CA GLU A 51 2.30 9.72 -26.33
C GLU A 51 3.28 9.14 -27.36
N GLY A 52 2.79 8.47 -28.40
CA GLY A 52 3.59 7.84 -29.46
C GLY A 52 4.50 8.74 -30.33
N ASP A 53 4.85 9.97 -29.91
CA ASP A 53 6.00 10.74 -30.45
C ASP A 53 6.35 12.04 -29.68
N ASP A 54 5.74 12.38 -28.53
CA ASP A 54 6.05 13.65 -27.85
C ASP A 54 5.89 13.56 -26.33
N LYS A 55 6.86 14.12 -25.62
CA LYS A 55 7.14 13.95 -24.18
C LYS A 55 5.91 14.06 -23.28
N PRO A 56 5.86 13.32 -22.15
CA PRO A 56 4.71 13.33 -21.26
C PRO A 56 4.34 14.74 -20.81
N SER A 57 3.04 15.04 -20.82
CA SER A 57 2.52 16.32 -20.32
C SER A 57 3.00 16.55 -18.87
N PRO A 58 3.77 17.64 -18.60
CA PRO A 58 4.39 17.86 -17.30
C PRO A 58 3.41 17.91 -16.13
N GLY A 59 2.12 18.17 -16.39
CA GLY A 59 1.06 18.21 -15.38
C GLY A 59 0.64 16.83 -14.90
N ILE A 60 0.43 15.88 -15.82
CA ILE A 60 -0.05 14.51 -15.48
C ILE A 60 1.05 13.74 -14.74
N PHE A 61 2.30 13.88 -15.21
CA PHE A 61 3.47 13.30 -14.54
C PHE A 61 3.60 13.77 -13.07
N ARG A 62 3.41 15.07 -12.79
CA ARG A 62 3.48 15.60 -11.42
C ARG A 62 2.39 15.07 -10.51
N VAL A 63 1.17 14.92 -11.02
CA VAL A 63 0.05 14.34 -10.26
C VAL A 63 0.35 12.87 -9.95
N HIS A 64 0.83 12.12 -10.93
CA HIS A 64 1.20 10.72 -10.77
C HIS A 64 2.31 10.54 -9.74
N VAL A 65 3.45 11.22 -9.92
CA VAL A 65 4.59 11.17 -8.97
C VAL A 65 4.18 11.67 -7.57
N GLY A 66 3.38 12.73 -7.50
CA GLY A 66 2.90 13.27 -6.21
C GLY A 66 2.00 12.29 -5.46
N ALA A 67 1.10 11.60 -6.15
CA ALA A 67 0.22 10.62 -5.54
C ALA A 67 0.97 9.36 -5.09
N TYR A 68 1.90 8.86 -5.92
CA TYR A 68 2.79 7.76 -5.51
C TYR A 68 3.69 8.17 -4.34
N ALA A 69 4.20 9.40 -4.31
CA ALA A 69 4.96 9.91 -3.18
C ALA A 69 4.12 9.95 -1.90
N ALA A 70 2.87 10.43 -1.96
CA ALA A 70 1.96 10.42 -0.80
C ALA A 70 1.70 9.00 -0.28
N TYR A 71 1.45 8.05 -1.20
CA TYR A 71 1.30 6.63 -0.85
C TYR A 71 2.55 6.09 -0.15
N ASN A 72 3.73 6.35 -0.71
CA ASN A 72 5.03 5.95 -0.14
C ASN A 72 5.30 6.59 1.23
N ALA A 73 4.88 7.83 1.44
CA ALA A 73 4.99 8.50 2.73
C ALA A 73 4.09 7.85 3.80
N ILE A 74 2.87 7.43 3.44
CA ILE A 74 1.98 6.68 4.34
C ILE A 74 2.66 5.36 4.75
N VAL A 75 3.23 4.63 3.80
CA VAL A 75 3.94 3.38 4.10
C VAL A 75 5.13 3.61 5.03
N GLY A 76 5.93 4.66 4.76
CA GLY A 76 7.04 5.06 5.63
C GLY A 76 6.57 5.42 7.04
N TYR A 77 5.47 6.15 7.17
CA TYR A 77 4.88 6.52 8.46
C TYR A 77 4.48 5.28 9.30
N LEU A 78 3.84 4.31 8.65
CA LEU A 78 3.35 3.09 9.29
C LEU A 78 4.50 2.15 9.73
N LEU A 79 5.71 2.33 9.20
CA LEU A 79 6.91 1.58 9.62
C LEU A 79 7.15 1.67 11.14
N PHE A 80 6.87 2.81 11.76
CA PHE A 80 7.07 3.02 13.21
C PHE A 80 5.85 2.70 14.07
N HIS A 81 4.70 2.41 13.46
CA HIS A 81 3.42 2.19 14.14
C HIS A 81 2.92 0.76 13.94
N GLN A 82 3.83 -0.21 14.09
CA GLN A 82 3.52 -1.63 13.91
C GLN A 82 2.71 -2.18 15.09
N GLU A 83 1.79 -3.10 14.78
CA GLU A 83 0.99 -3.86 15.77
C GLU A 83 1.88 -4.55 16.81
N THR A 84 3.02 -5.09 16.38
CA THR A 84 4.02 -5.73 17.27
C THR A 84 5.25 -4.83 17.44
N PRO A 85 5.34 -4.06 18.53
CA PRO A 85 6.49 -3.22 18.78
C PRO A 85 7.75 -4.07 19.06
N GLY A 86 8.86 -3.73 18.41
CA GLY A 86 10.15 -4.37 18.65
C GLY A 86 11.11 -4.23 17.47
N VAL A 87 12.42 -4.27 17.77
CA VAL A 87 13.48 -4.13 16.75
C VAL A 87 13.39 -5.23 15.69
N GLY A 88 13.01 -6.45 16.07
CA GLY A 88 12.84 -7.56 15.11
C GLY A 88 11.72 -7.31 14.10
N SER A 89 10.54 -6.87 14.56
CA SER A 89 9.40 -6.52 13.70
C SER A 89 9.74 -5.34 12.79
N LEU A 90 10.43 -4.33 13.34
CA LEU A 90 10.92 -3.18 12.58
C LEU A 90 11.84 -3.60 11.43
N LEU A 91 12.83 -4.46 11.71
CA LEU A 91 13.77 -4.94 10.70
C LEU A 91 13.09 -5.80 9.63
N LEU A 92 12.15 -6.67 10.02
CA LEU A 92 11.37 -7.49 9.08
C LEU A 92 10.50 -6.63 8.18
N PHE A 93 9.80 -5.65 8.75
CA PHE A 93 8.96 -4.73 7.99
C PHE A 93 9.81 -3.85 7.07
N ALA A 94 10.94 -3.33 7.55
CA ALA A 94 11.88 -2.57 6.73
C ALA A 94 12.44 -3.42 5.58
N PHE A 95 12.72 -4.70 5.81
CA PHE A 95 13.16 -5.63 4.78
C PHE A 95 12.07 -5.90 3.74
N ALA A 96 10.84 -6.21 4.17
CA ALA A 96 9.70 -6.41 3.29
C ALA A 96 9.40 -5.16 2.46
N LEU A 97 9.51 -3.99 3.09
CA LEU A 97 9.34 -2.70 2.45
C LEU A 97 10.46 -2.41 1.44
N GLY A 98 11.70 -2.76 1.77
CA GLY A 98 12.83 -2.72 0.84
C GLY A 98 12.60 -3.60 -0.39
N LEU A 99 12.10 -4.82 -0.19
CA LEU A 99 11.75 -5.72 -1.29
C LEU A 99 10.60 -5.16 -2.15
N HIS A 100 9.57 -4.60 -1.51
CA HIS A 100 8.47 -3.93 -2.21
C HIS A 100 8.98 -2.78 -3.10
N PHE A 101 9.92 -1.97 -2.62
CA PHE A 101 10.51 -0.91 -3.45
C PHE A 101 11.39 -1.43 -4.57
N ILE A 102 12.16 -2.50 -4.35
CA ILE A 102 12.96 -3.11 -5.41
C ILE A 102 12.05 -3.65 -6.52
N LEU A 103 10.99 -4.36 -6.15
CA LEU A 103 10.02 -4.87 -7.11
C LEU A 103 9.29 -3.74 -7.84
N ASN A 104 8.89 -2.69 -7.12
CA ASN A 104 8.23 -1.53 -7.72
C ASN A 104 9.16 -0.76 -8.66
N ASP A 105 10.45 -0.63 -8.34
CA ASP A 105 11.47 -0.01 -9.21
C ASP A 105 11.65 -0.83 -10.51
N MET A 106 11.69 -2.16 -10.41
CA MET A 106 11.76 -3.06 -11.57
C MET A 106 10.50 -2.97 -12.46
N THR A 107 9.30 -2.93 -11.86
CA THR A 107 8.05 -2.80 -12.62
C THR A 107 7.93 -1.43 -13.31
N LEU A 108 8.43 -0.36 -12.69
CA LEU A 108 8.45 0.98 -13.28
C LEU A 108 9.47 1.10 -14.42
N GLU A 109 10.62 0.44 -14.31
CA GLU A 109 11.66 0.36 -15.34
C GLU A 109 11.17 -0.34 -16.62
N ASP A 110 10.29 -1.33 -16.50
CA ASP A 110 9.68 -2.03 -17.65
C ASP A 110 8.57 -1.24 -18.35
N GLN A 111 8.02 -0.18 -17.74
CA GLN A 111 6.81 0.50 -18.24
C GLN A 111 7.01 1.92 -18.80
N HIS A 112 8.10 2.66 -18.50
CA HIS A 112 8.23 4.07 -18.92
C HIS A 112 9.67 4.49 -19.31
N GLU A 113 9.77 5.17 -20.47
CA GLU A 113 10.98 5.75 -21.08
C GLU A 113 11.81 6.67 -20.15
N GLU A 114 13.10 6.77 -20.51
CA GLU A 114 14.29 7.36 -19.87
C GLU A 114 14.16 8.62 -18.98
N ASP A 115 13.08 9.41 -19.07
CA ASP A 115 12.87 10.61 -18.25
C ASP A 115 12.38 10.28 -16.81
N TYR A 116 11.78 9.10 -16.57
CA TYR A 116 11.42 8.64 -15.23
C TYR A 116 12.66 8.24 -14.39
N HIS A 117 13.72 7.79 -15.06
CA HIS A 117 14.85 7.06 -14.47
C HIS A 117 15.67 7.83 -13.43
N ARG A 118 15.68 9.17 -13.44
CA ARG A 118 16.63 9.93 -12.62
C ARG A 118 16.04 10.72 -11.46
N THR A 119 14.79 11.16 -11.54
CA THR A 119 14.20 12.02 -10.50
C THR A 119 13.07 11.32 -9.74
N GLY A 120 12.24 10.50 -10.40
CA GLY A 120 11.10 9.83 -9.78
C GLY A 120 11.51 8.93 -8.62
N ARG A 121 12.53 8.09 -8.82
CA ARG A 121 13.04 7.18 -7.78
C ARG A 121 13.50 7.90 -6.51
N TRP A 122 14.16 9.04 -6.65
CA TRP A 122 14.58 9.83 -5.48
C TRP A 122 13.41 10.51 -4.80
N VAL A 123 12.41 10.98 -5.54
CA VAL A 123 11.19 11.55 -4.94
C VAL A 123 10.46 10.51 -4.10
N LEU A 124 10.31 9.29 -4.63
CA LEU A 124 9.66 8.19 -3.89
C LEU A 124 10.48 7.79 -2.66
N ALA A 125 11.80 7.59 -2.80
CA ALA A 125 12.66 7.26 -1.67
C ALA A 125 12.64 8.35 -0.58
N VAL A 126 12.71 9.62 -0.96
CA VAL A 126 12.59 10.75 -0.03
C VAL A 126 11.22 10.76 0.63
N ALA A 127 10.13 10.48 -0.10
CA ALA A 127 8.80 10.45 0.49
C ALA A 127 8.68 9.37 1.59
N VAL A 128 9.26 8.18 1.37
CA VAL A 128 9.31 7.13 2.39
C VAL A 128 10.11 7.59 3.62
N LEU A 129 11.30 8.16 3.40
CA LEU A 129 12.14 8.64 4.50
C LEU A 129 11.49 9.77 5.29
N VAL A 130 10.79 10.67 4.61
CA VAL A 130 10.00 11.74 5.25
C VAL A 130 8.86 11.12 6.06
N GLY A 131 8.11 10.19 5.48
CA GLY A 131 7.04 9.46 6.19
C GLY A 131 7.57 8.75 7.44
N ALA A 132 8.67 8.02 7.31
CA ALA A 132 9.35 7.33 8.41
C ALA A 132 9.87 8.30 9.48
N GLY A 133 10.45 9.43 9.06
CA GLY A 133 10.89 10.49 9.97
C GLY A 133 9.72 11.06 10.77
N ILE A 134 8.59 11.36 10.12
CA ILE A 134 7.36 11.82 10.78
C ILE A 134 6.86 10.73 11.75
N GLY A 135 6.73 9.48 11.27
CA GLY A 135 6.29 8.35 12.08
C GLY A 135 7.17 8.07 13.30
N SER A 136 8.46 8.43 13.25
CA SER A 136 9.38 8.27 14.38
C SER A 136 9.19 9.29 15.50
N VAL A 137 8.54 10.44 15.23
CA VAL A 137 8.38 11.56 16.17
C VAL A 137 6.94 11.94 16.47
N THR A 138 5.97 11.39 15.74
CA THR A 138 4.54 11.65 15.95
C THR A 138 3.79 10.36 16.17
N GLU A 139 2.78 10.38 17.04
CA GLU A 139 1.83 9.29 17.22
C GLU A 139 0.44 9.76 16.79
N LEU A 140 -0.11 9.13 15.75
CA LEU A 140 -1.48 9.37 15.30
C LEU A 140 -2.47 8.56 16.13
N HIS A 141 -3.71 9.05 16.20
CA HIS A 141 -4.78 8.35 16.88
C HIS A 141 -5.06 6.99 16.23
N GLN A 142 -5.47 6.00 17.03
CA GLN A 142 -5.66 4.61 16.58
C GLN A 142 -6.66 4.50 15.41
N THR A 143 -7.70 5.35 15.40
CA THR A 143 -8.61 5.46 14.23
C THR A 143 -7.86 5.81 12.96
N THR A 144 -7.05 6.85 13.00
CA THR A 144 -6.33 7.35 11.82
C THR A 144 -5.35 6.32 11.29
N LEU A 145 -4.63 5.64 12.18
CA LEU A 145 -3.76 4.52 11.81
C LEU A 145 -4.53 3.42 11.09
N GLY A 146 -5.65 2.97 11.66
CA GLY A 146 -6.49 1.94 11.06
C GLY A 146 -7.03 2.34 9.68
N LEU A 147 -7.40 3.60 9.49
CA LEU A 147 -7.84 4.12 8.19
C LEU A 147 -6.69 4.22 7.17
N LEU A 148 -5.48 4.58 7.60
CA LEU A 148 -4.29 4.57 6.72
C LEU A 148 -3.94 3.14 6.28
N PHE A 149 -4.00 2.16 7.19
CA PHE A 149 -3.85 0.74 6.84
C PHE A 149 -4.93 0.26 5.88
N ALA A 150 -6.19 0.62 6.11
CA ALA A 150 -7.31 0.28 5.23
C ALA A 150 -7.08 0.83 3.81
N PHE A 151 -6.74 2.13 3.72
CA PHE A 151 -6.44 2.78 2.44
C PHE A 151 -5.30 2.07 1.69
N LEU A 152 -4.22 1.75 2.41
CA LEU A 152 -3.07 1.04 1.84
C LEU A 152 -3.44 -0.36 1.34
N ALA A 153 -4.21 -1.11 2.13
CA ALA A 153 -4.68 -2.44 1.77
C ALA A 153 -5.48 -2.43 0.46
N GLY A 154 -6.30 -1.39 0.24
CA GLY A 154 -7.03 -1.20 -1.01
C GLY A 154 -6.12 -1.05 -2.23
N GLY A 155 -5.07 -0.22 -2.12
CA GLY A 155 -4.09 -0.03 -3.19
C GLY A 155 -3.28 -1.30 -3.49
N ILE A 156 -2.80 -1.98 -2.44
CA ILE A 156 -2.09 -3.26 -2.58
C ILE A 156 -2.99 -4.31 -3.25
N MET A 157 -4.24 -4.42 -2.81
CA MET A 157 -5.19 -5.39 -3.36
C MET A 157 -5.37 -5.20 -4.87
N LEU A 158 -5.48 -3.96 -5.33
CA LEU A 158 -5.55 -3.68 -6.77
C LEU A 158 -4.26 -4.03 -7.50
N SER A 159 -3.10 -3.65 -6.96
CA SER A 159 -1.81 -4.01 -7.55
C SER A 159 -1.71 -5.52 -7.73
N VAL A 160 -2.03 -6.31 -6.70
CA VAL A 160 -2.06 -7.78 -6.79
C VAL A 160 -3.04 -8.26 -7.86
N VAL A 161 -4.28 -7.78 -7.85
CA VAL A 161 -5.29 -8.17 -8.84
C VAL A 161 -4.83 -7.88 -10.27
N ARG A 162 -4.16 -6.74 -10.50
CA ARG A 162 -3.68 -6.36 -11.83
C ARG A 162 -2.43 -7.11 -12.26
N GLU A 163 -1.42 -7.20 -11.39
CA GLU A 163 -0.13 -7.84 -11.71
C GLU A 163 -0.28 -9.37 -11.88
N GLU A 164 -1.18 -10.00 -11.10
CA GLU A 164 -1.32 -11.47 -11.07
C GLU A 164 -2.45 -12.01 -11.97
N LEU A 165 -3.45 -11.20 -12.34
CA LEU A 165 -4.51 -11.59 -13.29
C LEU A 165 -4.44 -10.97 -14.71
N PRO A 166 -3.28 -10.61 -15.32
CA PRO A 166 -3.27 -10.30 -16.74
C PRO A 166 -3.62 -11.56 -17.53
N ALA A 167 -4.62 -11.45 -18.40
CA ALA A 167 -5.16 -12.54 -19.22
C ALA A 167 -4.15 -13.19 -20.18
N GLU A 168 -2.93 -12.64 -20.33
CA GLU A 168 -1.94 -13.05 -21.33
C GLU A 168 -0.54 -13.35 -20.77
N ARG A 169 -0.27 -13.11 -19.48
CA ARG A 169 1.05 -13.39 -18.91
C ARG A 169 1.08 -14.76 -18.25
N GLN A 170 2.17 -15.48 -18.49
CA GLN A 170 2.52 -16.76 -17.87
C GLN A 170 2.76 -16.57 -16.36
N GLY A 171 1.73 -16.15 -15.62
CA GLY A 171 1.74 -16.08 -14.18
C GLY A 171 2.14 -17.45 -13.67
N LYS A 172 3.35 -17.54 -13.13
CA LYS A 172 3.89 -18.78 -12.59
C LYS A 172 3.13 -19.00 -11.28
N PHE A 173 1.94 -19.60 -11.37
CA PHE A 173 1.05 -19.99 -10.27
C PHE A 173 1.81 -20.54 -9.05
N TRP A 174 2.93 -21.22 -9.29
CA TRP A 174 3.85 -21.75 -8.29
C TRP A 174 4.53 -20.69 -7.40
N TRP A 175 4.88 -19.51 -7.92
CA TRP A 175 5.44 -18.42 -7.11
C TRP A 175 4.39 -17.76 -6.24
N PHE A 176 3.19 -17.50 -6.77
CA PHE A 176 2.06 -17.01 -5.98
C PHE A 176 1.72 -17.99 -4.85
N THR A 177 1.54 -19.27 -5.19
CA THR A 177 1.23 -20.33 -4.22
C THR A 177 2.37 -20.51 -3.21
N GLY A 178 3.63 -20.37 -3.65
CA GLY A 178 4.80 -20.37 -2.78
C GLY A 178 4.80 -19.23 -1.77
N GLY A 179 4.46 -18.01 -2.21
CA GLY A 179 4.30 -16.84 -1.33
C GLY A 179 3.18 -17.03 -0.30
N VAL A 180 2.01 -17.51 -0.73
CA VAL A 180 0.89 -17.81 0.17
C VAL A 180 1.26 -18.90 1.17
N ALA A 181 1.89 -19.99 0.73
CA ALA A 181 2.31 -21.09 1.60
C ALA A 181 3.36 -20.63 2.62
N LEU A 182 4.33 -19.82 2.19
CA LEU A 182 5.36 -19.25 3.06
C LEU A 182 4.71 -18.33 4.12
N TYR A 183 3.86 -17.39 3.70
CA TYR A 183 3.20 -16.48 4.64
C TYR A 183 2.28 -17.22 5.60
N THR A 184 1.57 -18.24 5.13
CA THR A 184 0.75 -19.13 5.97
C THR A 184 1.62 -19.88 6.99
N ALA A 185 2.78 -20.40 6.59
CA ALA A 185 3.69 -21.09 7.49
C ALA A 185 4.25 -20.14 8.56
N VAL A 186 4.62 -18.90 8.18
CA VAL A 186 5.05 -17.87 9.13
C VAL A 186 3.95 -17.59 10.14
N LEU A 187 2.71 -17.35 9.68
CA LEU A 187 1.55 -17.10 10.55
C LEU A 187 1.24 -18.25 11.53
N LEU A 188 1.52 -19.50 11.14
CA LEU A 188 1.28 -20.65 12.03
C LEU A 188 2.39 -20.84 13.07
N VAL A 189 3.57 -20.24 12.85
CA VAL A 189 4.74 -20.39 13.72
C VAL A 189 4.91 -19.19 14.68
N THR A 190 4.32 -18.04 14.36
CA THR A 190 4.29 -16.84 15.19
C THR A 190 2.99 -16.71 15.98
#